data_AF-A0A957MGH0-F1
#
_entry.id   AF-A0A957MGH0-F1
#
_cell.length_a   1.000
_cell.length_b   1.000
_cell.length_c   1.000
_cell.angle_alpha   90.00
_cell.angle_beta   90.00
_cell.angle_gamma   90.00
#
_symmetry.space_group_name_H-M   'P 1'
#
loop_
_entity.id
_entity.type
_entity.pdbx_description
1 polymer ?
#
loop_
_entity_poly.entity_id
_entity_poly.type
_entity_poly.pdbx_seq_one_letter_code
_entity_poly.pdbx_strand_id
1 'polypeptide(L)'
;MSEHEVALTGGNINTGVVRVGDTVRRAMTPASPAVHRLLLHLAQKEYAGSPRFLGIDAQGREILSYIDGETGILDSNWQLDEALVAAAHMLRRYHDATVDFAASDDLPWAF
;
A
#
# COMPACT_ATOMS: atom_id res chain seq x y z
N MET A 1 16.15 -20.75 -8.41
CA MET A 1 16.99 -19.54 -8.54
C MET A 1 16.61 -18.64 -7.38
N SER A 2 17.56 -18.17 -6.57
CA SER A 2 17.19 -17.22 -5.50
C SER A 2 16.71 -15.93 -6.15
N GLU A 3 15.52 -15.47 -5.76
CA GLU A 3 15.03 -14.16 -6.16
C GLU A 3 15.98 -13.08 -5.61
N HIS A 4 16.37 -12.12 -6.44
CA HIS A 4 17.29 -11.06 -6.04
C HIS A 4 16.54 -10.02 -5.20
N GLU A 5 16.76 -10.02 -3.90
CA GLU A 5 16.15 -9.08 -2.96
C GLU A 5 16.95 -7.78 -2.86
N VAL A 6 16.28 -6.64 -3.04
CA VAL A 6 16.85 -5.30 -2.85
C VAL A 6 16.22 -4.65 -1.62
N ALA A 7 17.01 -4.32 -0.61
CA ALA A 7 16.50 -3.66 0.59
C ALA A 7 15.92 -2.27 0.28
N LEU A 8 14.73 -1.99 0.80
CA LEU A 8 14.12 -0.66 0.79
C LEU A 8 14.37 -0.01 2.16
N THR A 9 15.13 1.10 2.19
CA THR A 9 15.67 1.71 3.42
C THR A 9 14.79 2.82 4.03
N GLY A 10 13.63 3.10 3.43
CA GLY A 10 12.66 4.08 3.94
C GLY A 10 11.60 3.49 4.86
N GLY A 11 10.66 4.34 5.32
CA GLY A 11 9.57 3.96 6.21
C GLY A 11 9.95 4.01 7.70
N ASN A 12 8.94 4.07 8.57
CA ASN A 12 9.12 4.25 10.02
C ASN A 12 8.82 2.98 10.83
N ILE A 13 7.85 2.16 10.37
CA ILE A 13 7.28 1.07 11.18
C ILE A 13 7.81 -0.32 10.78
N ASN A 14 7.85 -0.61 9.47
CA ASN A 14 8.22 -1.94 8.98
C ASN A 14 9.73 -2.04 8.80
N THR A 15 10.34 -3.07 9.39
CA THR A 15 11.74 -3.44 9.16
C THR A 15 11.83 -4.58 8.15
N GLY A 16 12.98 -4.71 7.47
CA GLY A 16 13.23 -5.84 6.56
C GLY A 16 12.37 -5.83 5.28
N VAL A 17 11.96 -4.64 4.82
CA VAL A 17 11.21 -4.51 3.57
C VAL A 17 12.17 -4.68 2.38
N VAL A 18 11.82 -5.56 1.44
CA VAL A 18 12.63 -5.81 0.24
C VAL A 18 11.79 -5.71 -1.02
N ARG A 19 12.40 -5.25 -2.11
CA ARG A 19 11.87 -5.33 -3.48
C ARG A 19 12.43 -6.57 -4.18
N VAL A 20 11.55 -7.29 -4.89
CA VAL A 20 11.87 -8.41 -5.78
C VAL A 20 11.13 -8.18 -7.10
N GLY A 21 11.87 -7.87 -8.17
CA GLY A 21 11.27 -7.47 -9.44
C GLY A 21 10.27 -6.32 -9.22
N ASP A 22 9.03 -6.49 -9.63
CA ASP A 22 7.96 -5.48 -9.49
C ASP A 22 7.08 -5.69 -8.26
N THR A 23 7.64 -6.32 -7.23
CA THR A 23 6.92 -6.64 -6.00
C THR A 23 7.72 -6.29 -4.76
N VAL A 24 7.02 -6.09 -3.65
CA VAL A 24 7.57 -5.83 -2.33
C VAL A 24 7.23 -7.00 -1.42
N ARG A 25 8.17 -7.39 -0.55
CA ARG A 25 7.96 -8.31 0.57
C ARG A 25 8.13 -7.54 1.87
N ARG A 26 7.18 -7.69 2.79
CA ARG A 26 7.30 -7.14 4.16
C ARG A 26 6.58 -8.04 5.16
N ALA A 27 7.02 -7.97 6.42
CA ALA A 27 6.43 -8.76 7.49
C ALA A 27 4.93 -8.44 7.65
N MET A 28 4.13 -9.47 7.96
CA MET A 28 2.74 -9.29 8.34
C MET A 28 2.60 -8.82 9.78
N THR A 29 1.53 -8.09 10.07
CA THR A 29 1.10 -7.70 11.42
C THR A 29 -0.25 -8.35 11.74
N PRO A 30 -0.73 -8.29 12.99
CA PRO A 30 -2.10 -8.73 13.32
C PRO A 30 -3.18 -8.04 12.48
N ALA A 31 -2.90 -6.83 11.96
CA ALA A 31 -3.81 -6.08 11.11
C ALA A 31 -3.69 -6.39 9.60
N SER A 32 -2.70 -7.19 9.18
CA SER A 32 -2.53 -7.55 7.77
C SER A 32 -3.80 -8.16 7.14
N PRO A 33 -4.58 -9.04 7.79
CA PRO A 33 -5.83 -9.54 7.20
C PRO A 33 -6.83 -8.42 6.84
N ALA A 34 -6.97 -7.40 7.68
CA ALA A 34 -7.82 -6.24 7.42
C ALA A 34 -7.32 -5.44 6.21
N VAL A 35 -6.00 -5.20 6.16
CA VAL A 35 -5.34 -4.50 5.05
C VAL A 35 -5.48 -5.29 3.74
N HIS A 36 -5.30 -6.61 3.76
CA HIS A 36 -5.45 -7.46 2.58
C HIS A 36 -6.87 -7.41 2.00
N ARG A 37 -7.88 -7.45 2.86
CA ARG A 37 -9.29 -7.29 2.46
C ARG A 37 -9.53 -5.97 1.76
N LEU A 38 -9.01 -4.88 2.32
CA LEU A 38 -9.09 -3.55 1.71
C LEU A 38 -8.35 -3.50 0.35
N LEU A 39 -7.13 -4.02 0.25
CA LEU A 39 -6.36 -4.01 -1.00
C LEU A 39 -7.04 -4.83 -2.11
N LEU A 40 -7.68 -5.96 -1.75
CA LEU A 40 -8.47 -6.76 -2.69
C LEU A 40 -9.72 -5.99 -3.16
N HIS A 41 -10.41 -5.30 -2.26
CA HIS A 41 -11.54 -4.44 -2.62
C HIS A 41 -11.12 -3.32 -3.57
N LEU A 42 -10.04 -2.60 -3.24
CA LEU A 42 -9.49 -1.53 -4.09
C LEU A 42 -9.04 -2.05 -5.46
N ALA A 43 -8.57 -3.30 -5.54
CA ALA A 43 -8.28 -3.96 -6.82
C ALA A 43 -9.54 -4.19 -7.66
N GLN A 44 -10.63 -4.65 -7.04
CA GLN A 44 -11.92 -4.81 -7.71
C GLN A 44 -12.52 -3.48 -8.19
N LYS A 45 -12.24 -2.39 -7.47
CA LYS A 45 -12.62 -1.02 -7.86
C LYS A 45 -11.67 -0.37 -8.86
N GLU A 46 -10.65 -1.09 -9.32
CA GLU A 46 -9.60 -0.59 -10.21
C GLU A 46 -8.90 0.68 -9.68
N TYR A 47 -8.89 0.89 -8.36
CA TYR A 47 -8.26 2.05 -7.75
C TYR A 47 -6.74 1.96 -7.93
N ALA A 48 -6.15 2.92 -8.64
CA ALA A 48 -4.75 2.90 -9.03
C ALA A 48 -3.79 3.38 -7.92
N GLY A 49 -4.29 4.10 -6.91
CA GLY A 49 -3.47 4.69 -5.85
C GLY A 49 -3.06 3.73 -4.72
N SER A 50 -3.28 2.43 -4.88
CA SER A 50 -2.94 1.40 -3.88
C SER A 50 -2.18 0.25 -4.51
N PRO A 51 -1.25 -0.39 -3.79
CA PRO A 51 -0.61 -1.60 -4.28
C PRO A 51 -1.63 -2.74 -4.39
N ARG A 52 -1.33 -3.75 -5.22
CA ARG A 52 -2.10 -4.99 -5.28
C ARG A 52 -1.56 -5.99 -4.29
N PHE A 53 -2.44 -6.65 -3.55
CA PHE A 53 -2.08 -7.83 -2.75
C PHE A 53 -1.95 -9.03 -3.67
N LEU A 54 -0.80 -9.70 -3.62
CA LEU A 54 -0.41 -10.77 -4.54
C LEU A 54 -0.18 -12.12 -3.81
N GLY A 55 -0.38 -12.16 -2.50
CA GLY A 55 -0.27 -13.37 -1.68
C GLY A 55 0.74 -13.25 -0.54
N ILE A 56 1.18 -14.40 -0.05
CA ILE A 56 2.13 -14.53 1.06
C ILE A 56 3.25 -15.45 0.58
N ASP A 57 4.51 -15.09 0.84
CA ASP A 57 5.65 -15.90 0.46
C ASP A 57 5.93 -17.05 1.45
N ALA A 58 6.91 -17.88 1.14
CA ALA A 58 7.29 -19.02 1.98
C ALA A 58 7.86 -18.63 3.36
N GLN A 59 8.27 -17.36 3.55
CA GLN A 59 8.73 -16.84 4.84
C GLN A 59 7.61 -16.16 5.65
N GLY A 60 6.36 -16.18 5.15
CA GLY A 60 5.24 -15.54 5.82
C GLY A 60 5.18 -14.02 5.65
N ARG A 61 5.86 -13.48 4.63
CA ARG A 61 5.80 -12.04 4.28
C ARG A 61 4.69 -11.81 3.27
N GLU A 62 3.98 -10.69 3.40
CA GLU A 62 3.02 -10.30 2.37
C GLU A 62 3.73 -9.86 1.08
N ILE A 63 3.16 -10.24 -0.05
CA ILE A 63 3.60 -9.92 -1.41
C ILE A 63 2.70 -8.81 -1.94
N LEU A 64 3.26 -7.62 -2.16
CA LEU A 64 2.54 -6.48 -2.71
C LEU A 64 3.14 -6.07 -4.06
N SER A 65 2.35 -5.50 -4.97
CA SER A 65 2.92 -4.84 -6.16
C SER A 65 3.76 -3.64 -5.75
N TYR A 66 4.88 -3.43 -6.43
CA TYR A 66 5.66 -2.20 -6.30
C TYR A 66 4.91 -1.05 -7.02
N ILE A 67 5.00 0.16 -6.48
CA ILE A 67 4.52 1.37 -7.14
C ILE A 67 5.77 2.17 -7.49
N ASP A 68 6.01 2.33 -8.79
CA ASP A 68 7.09 3.17 -9.26
C ASP A 68 6.82 4.64 -8.91
N GLY A 69 7.83 5.30 -8.35
CA GLY A 69 7.76 6.69 -7.94
C GLY A 69 8.76 7.00 -6.85
N GLU A 70 8.88 8.28 -6.53
CA GLU A 70 9.74 8.78 -5.46
C GLU A 70 8.89 9.23 -4.29
N THR A 71 9.28 8.83 -3.08
CA THR A 71 8.67 9.30 -1.84
C THR A 71 9.56 10.39 -1.26
N GLY A 72 9.12 11.65 -1.33
CA GLY A 72 9.81 12.77 -0.73
C GLY A 72 8.82 13.79 -0.19
N ILE A 73 8.98 14.19 1.07
CA ILE A 73 8.31 15.38 1.61
C ILE A 73 9.25 16.56 1.28
N LEU A 74 9.16 17.09 0.06
CA LEU A 74 9.84 18.34 -0.25
C LEU A 74 9.03 19.48 0.36
N ASP A 75 9.70 20.48 0.95
CA ASP A 75 9.03 21.65 1.50
C ASP A 75 8.15 22.36 0.45
N SER A 76 8.52 22.25 -0.82
CA SER A 76 7.76 22.77 -1.97
C SER A 76 6.47 22.00 -2.26
N ASN A 77 6.33 20.72 -1.86
CA ASN A 77 5.15 19.92 -2.19
C ASN A 77 3.87 20.44 -1.54
N TRP A 78 4.00 21.13 -0.40
CA TRP A 78 2.88 21.74 0.32
C TRP A 78 2.64 23.20 -0.08
N GLN A 79 3.50 23.75 -0.93
CA GLN A 79 3.45 25.15 -1.39
C GLN A 79 2.89 25.26 -2.80
N LEU A 80 2.70 24.15 -3.50
CA LEU A 80 2.18 24.11 -4.86
C LEU A 80 0.71 23.69 -4.84
N ASP A 81 -0.18 24.58 -5.25
CA ASP A 81 -1.62 24.31 -5.36
C ASP A 81 -1.91 23.06 -6.20
N GLU A 82 -1.17 22.83 -7.28
CA GLU A 82 -1.33 21.65 -8.15
C GLU A 82 -1.10 20.34 -7.38
N ALA A 83 -0.09 20.29 -6.50
CA ALA A 83 0.20 19.12 -5.69
C ALA A 83 -0.91 18.89 -4.65
N LEU A 84 -1.40 19.96 -4.01
CA LEU A 84 -2.51 19.89 -3.05
C LEU A 84 -3.81 19.42 -3.72
N VAL A 85 -4.14 19.95 -4.90
CA VAL A 85 -5.31 19.57 -5.69
C VAL A 85 -5.20 18.11 -6.14
N ALA A 86 -4.04 17.66 -6.62
CA ALA A 86 -3.81 16.28 -6.99
C ALA A 86 -4.00 15.31 -5.80
N ALA A 87 -3.46 15.67 -4.63
CA ALA A 87 -3.64 14.89 -3.40
C ALA A 87 -5.11 14.83 -2.97
N ALA A 88 -5.85 15.95 -3.03
CA ALA A 88 -7.27 16.00 -2.70
C ALA A 88 -8.10 15.12 -3.64
N HIS A 89 -7.83 15.13 -4.95
CA HIS A 89 -8.48 14.25 -5.92
C HIS A 89 -8.13 12.78 -5.70
N MET A 90 -6.88 12.46 -5.34
CA MET A 90 -6.49 11.10 -4.97
C MET A 90 -7.29 10.60 -3.76
N LEU A 91 -7.33 11.40 -2.69
CA LEU A 91 -8.06 11.07 -1.47
C LEU A 91 -9.57 10.92 -1.72
N ARG A 92 -10.16 11.81 -2.53
CA ARG A 92 -11.58 11.70 -2.90
C ARG A 92 -11.87 10.39 -3.65
N ARG A 93 -11.04 10.03 -4.63
CA ARG A 93 -11.20 8.76 -5.37
C ARG A 93 -11.06 7.54 -4.47
N TYR A 94 -10.16 7.59 -3.49
CA TYR A 94 -10.04 6.54 -2.47
C TYR A 94 -11.31 6.42 -1.62
N HIS A 95 -11.86 7.54 -1.16
CA HIS A 95 -13.12 7.55 -0.40
C HIS A 95 -14.27 6.97 -1.23
N ASP A 96 -14.41 7.40 -2.49
CA ASP A 96 -15.47 6.89 -3.38
C ASP A 96 -15.33 5.38 -3.62
N ALA A 97 -14.10 4.87 -3.75
CA ALA A 97 -13.82 3.44 -3.91
C ALA A 97 -14.12 2.61 -2.64
N THR A 98 -14.20 3.23 -1.46
CA THR A 98 -14.34 2.52 -0.17
C THR A 98 -15.72 2.68 0.48
N VAL A 99 -16.65 3.43 -0.14
CA VAL A 99 -18.02 3.65 0.37
C VAL A 99 -18.73 2.34 0.73
N ASP A 100 -18.62 1.32 -0.12
CA ASP A 100 -19.27 0.02 0.05
C ASP A 100 -18.41 -1.03 0.75
N PHE A 101 -17.15 -0.72 1.05
CA PHE A 101 -16.27 -1.58 1.86
C PHE A 101 -16.61 -1.51 3.35
N ALA A 102 -17.07 -0.35 3.83
CA ALA A 102 -17.33 -0.09 5.24
C ALA A 102 -18.53 -0.85 5.84
N ALA A 103 -19.22 -1.68 5.04
CA ALA A 103 -20.58 -2.12 5.36
C ALA A 103 -20.71 -3.35 6.27
N SER A 104 -19.67 -4.14 6.59
CA SER A 104 -19.96 -5.41 7.32
C SER A 104 -18.88 -6.16 8.09
N ASP A 105 -17.61 -5.75 8.13
CA ASP A 105 -16.57 -6.69 8.60
C ASP A 105 -15.95 -6.26 9.94
N ASP A 106 -16.03 -7.12 10.96
CA ASP A 106 -15.25 -7.02 12.21
C ASP A 106 -13.79 -7.40 11.92
N LEU A 107 -13.06 -6.45 11.34
CA LEU A 107 -11.67 -6.64 10.91
C LEU A 107 -10.70 -6.17 11.99
N PRO A 108 -9.55 -6.85 12.16
CA PRO A 108 -8.56 -6.51 13.16
C PRO A 108 -7.73 -5.29 12.72
N TRP A 109 -8.32 -4.10 12.70
CA TRP A 109 -7.57 -2.87 12.42
C TRP A 109 -6.54 -2.60 13.53
N ALA A 110 -5.41 -1.98 13.15
CA ALA A 110 -4.46 -1.49 14.13
C ALA A 110 -5.08 -0.30 14.87
N PHE A 111 -4.94 -0.27 16.20
CA PHE A 111 -5.37 0.82 17.08
C PHE A 111 -4.16 1.52 17.68
#